data_AF-A0A368S7N0-F1
#
_entry.id   AF-A0A368S7N0-F1
#
_cell.length_a   1.000
_cell.length_b   1.000
_cell.length_c   1.000
_cell.angle_alpha   90.00
_cell.angle_beta   90.00
_cell.angle_gamma   90.00
#
_symmetry.space_group_name_H-M   'P 1'
#
loop_
_entity.id
_entity.type
_entity.pdbx_description
1 polymer ?
#
loop_
_entity_poly.entity_id
_entity_poly.type
_entity_poly.pdbx_seq_one_letter_code
_entity_poly.pdbx_strand_id
1 'polypeptide(L)'
;MAHSAGKNLSAVLLLVAIAAVAGRIHAAESASVDHRPCKDHLSANYKGLCLAMINNNECDRVCLDESSDNMFGSCGFLQCWCQIKQMHI
;
A
#
# COMPACT_ATOMS: atom_id res chain seq x y z
N MET A 1 8.56 62.48 2.91
CA MET A 1 7.86 61.61 3.88
C MET A 1 7.20 60.46 3.13
N ALA A 2 7.14 59.29 3.78
CA ALA A 2 6.42 58.06 3.43
C ALA A 2 6.94 57.23 2.24
N HIS A 3 8.00 56.45 2.48
CA HIS A 3 8.25 55.23 1.72
C HIS A 3 7.32 54.12 2.21
N SER A 4 6.31 53.78 1.39
CA SER A 4 5.73 52.45 1.18
C SER A 4 5.55 51.53 2.41
N ALA A 5 4.42 51.68 3.11
CA ALA A 5 3.92 50.78 4.15
C ALA A 5 3.22 49.50 3.61
N GLY A 6 3.45 49.10 2.35
CA GLY A 6 2.74 47.97 1.71
C GLY A 6 3.48 46.62 1.74
N LYS A 7 4.81 46.61 1.90
CA LYS A 7 5.63 45.40 1.75
C LYS A 7 5.53 44.41 2.92
N ASN A 8 5.20 44.91 4.11
CA ASN A 8 5.22 44.11 5.34
C ASN A 8 3.88 43.42 5.61
N LEU A 9 2.78 43.94 5.08
CA LEU A 9 1.43 43.38 5.27
C LEU A 9 1.22 42.10 4.45
N SER A 10 1.75 42.08 3.22
CA SER A 10 1.66 40.90 2.34
C SER A 10 2.45 39.70 2.88
N ALA A 11 3.65 39.95 3.40
CA ALA A 11 4.47 38.91 4.02
C ALA A 11 3.83 38.35 5.31
N VAL A 12 3.21 39.22 6.12
CA VAL A 12 2.52 38.80 7.35
C VAL A 12 1.28 37.95 7.03
N LEU A 13 0.51 38.31 6.01
CA LEU A 13 -0.65 37.50 5.56
C LEU A 13 -0.23 36.10 5.08
N LEU A 14 0.88 35.99 4.36
CA LEU A 14 1.42 34.70 3.90
C LEU A 14 1.83 33.80 5.08
N LEU A 15 2.48 34.36 6.10
CA LEU A 15 2.89 33.59 7.29
C LEU A 15 1.70 33.06 8.08
N VAL A 16 0.63 33.85 8.22
CA VAL A 16 -0.60 33.43 8.91
C VAL A 16 -1.32 32.29 8.15
N ALA A 17 -1.33 32.35 6.81
CA ALA A 17 -1.91 31.29 5.99
C ALA A 17 -1.14 29.95 6.13
N ILE A 18 0.19 29.99 6.20
CA ILE A 18 1.03 28.79 6.37
C ILE A 18 0.82 28.16 7.76
N ALA A 19 0.73 28.98 8.81
CA ALA A 19 0.49 28.50 10.17
C ALA A 19 -0.89 27.82 10.34
N ALA A 20 -1.92 28.34 9.66
CA ALA A 20 -3.26 27.75 9.68
C ALA A 20 -3.33 26.39 8.95
N VAL A 21 -2.48 26.17 7.95
CA VAL A 21 -2.36 24.88 7.23
C VAL A 21 -1.53 23.86 8.02
N ALA A 22 -0.46 24.31 8.69
CA ALA A 22 0.42 23.43 9.47
C ALA A 22 -0.25 22.87 10.76
N GLY A 23 -1.29 23.53 11.27
CA GLY A 23 -2.02 23.10 12.47
C GLY A 23 -2.94 21.88 12.30
N ARG A 24 -2.99 21.26 11.11
CA ARG A 24 -3.85 20.10 10.83
C ARG A 24 -3.09 18.79 10.61
N ILE A 25 -1.91 18.64 11.19
CA ILE A 25 -1.28 17.32 11.28
C ILE A 25 -1.84 16.61 12.52
N HIS A 26 -3.04 16.07 12.39
CA HIS A 26 -3.45 14.97 13.25
C HIS A 26 -2.50 13.82 12.90
N ALA A 27 -1.57 13.51 13.80
CA ALA A 27 -0.89 12.24 13.76
C ALA A 27 -1.96 11.17 13.93
N ALA A 28 -2.44 10.61 12.82
CA ALA A 28 -3.14 9.35 12.87
C ALA A 28 -2.12 8.35 13.40
N GLU A 29 -2.28 7.95 14.65
CA GLU A 29 -1.53 6.83 15.21
C GLU A 29 -1.75 5.66 14.26
N SER A 30 -0.69 5.29 13.54
CA SER A 30 -0.74 4.11 12.69
C SER A 30 -0.88 2.95 13.64
N ALA A 31 -2.06 2.33 13.67
CA ALA A 31 -2.20 1.02 14.26
C ALA A 31 -1.21 0.11 13.54
N SER A 32 -0.10 -0.22 14.21
CA SER A 32 0.79 -1.28 13.73
C SER A 32 0.01 -2.58 13.88
N VAL A 33 -0.76 -2.91 12.86
CA VAL A 33 -1.15 -4.30 12.65
C VAL A 33 0.19 -5.02 12.52
N ASP A 34 0.49 -5.94 13.45
CA ASP A 34 1.60 -6.88 13.33
C ASP A 34 1.37 -7.65 12.03
N HIS A 35 1.83 -7.09 10.90
CA HIS A 35 1.74 -7.70 9.60
C HIS A 35 2.80 -8.79 9.62
N ARG A 36 2.48 -9.92 10.26
CA ARG A 36 3.23 -11.14 10.01
C ARG A 36 3.08 -11.39 8.52
N PRO A 37 4.15 -11.24 7.72
CA PRO A 37 4.05 -11.52 6.30
C PRO A 37 3.57 -12.95 6.20
N CYS A 38 2.42 -13.13 5.55
CA CYS A 38 1.97 -14.47 5.25
C CYS A 38 3.05 -15.13 4.39
N LYS A 39 3.29 -16.42 4.62
CA LYS A 39 4.35 -17.11 3.92
C LYS A 39 3.91 -17.34 2.48
N ASP A 40 4.65 -16.78 1.54
CA ASP A 40 4.39 -16.99 0.11
C ASP A 40 5.26 -18.15 -0.42
N HIS A 41 4.74 -18.88 -1.40
CA HIS A 41 5.49 -19.87 -2.17
C HIS A 41 5.11 -19.82 -3.65
N LEU A 42 5.99 -20.34 -4.51
CA LEU A 42 5.67 -20.50 -5.92
C LEU A 42 4.61 -21.60 -6.11
N SER A 43 3.63 -21.33 -6.96
CA SER A 43 2.69 -22.35 -7.42
C SER A 43 3.44 -23.47 -8.16
N ALA A 44 3.13 -24.72 -7.85
CA ALA A 44 3.68 -25.90 -8.52
C ALA A 44 2.86 -26.32 -9.75
N ASN A 45 1.57 -25.93 -9.78
CA ASN A 45 0.60 -26.30 -10.80
C ASN A 45 0.36 -25.18 -11.83
N TYR A 46 0.64 -23.91 -11.52
CA TYR A 46 0.52 -22.82 -12.49
C TYR A 46 1.59 -22.95 -13.57
N LYS A 47 1.19 -22.85 -14.84
CA LYS A 47 2.09 -23.01 -16.00
C LYS A 47 2.10 -21.76 -16.85
N GLY A 48 3.29 -21.36 -17.27
CA GLY A 48 3.48 -20.22 -18.18
C GLY A 48 3.71 -18.90 -17.46
N LEU A 49 3.58 -17.81 -18.21
CA LEU A 49 3.86 -16.46 -17.74
C LEU A 49 2.66 -15.92 -16.94
N CYS A 50 2.89 -15.45 -15.72
CA CYS A 50 1.84 -14.84 -14.91
C CYS A 50 1.92 -13.31 -15.02
N LEU A 51 0.95 -12.69 -15.69
CA LEU A 51 0.85 -11.24 -15.76
C LEU A 51 -0.24 -10.73 -14.80
N ALA A 52 0.11 -9.86 -13.86
CA ALA A 52 -0.82 -9.34 -12.84
C ALA A 52 -2.07 -8.65 -13.44
N MET A 53 -1.96 -8.13 -14.66
CA MET A 53 -3.07 -7.49 -15.37
C MET A 53 -4.01 -8.49 -16.08
N ILE A 54 -3.57 -9.73 -16.32
CA ILE A 54 -4.26 -10.69 -17.22
C ILE A 54 -4.59 -11.99 -16.50
N ASN A 55 -3.62 -12.58 -15.80
CA ASN A 55 -3.69 -13.93 -15.25
C ASN A 55 -3.90 -13.97 -13.74
N ASN A 56 -4.05 -12.83 -13.07
CA ASN A 56 -4.11 -12.80 -11.60
C ASN A 56 -5.26 -13.66 -11.04
N ASN A 57 -6.43 -13.61 -11.67
CA ASN A 57 -7.59 -14.43 -11.27
C ASN A 57 -7.39 -15.92 -11.57
N GLU A 58 -6.60 -16.24 -12.59
CA GLU A 58 -6.27 -17.64 -12.92
C GLU A 58 -5.28 -18.20 -11.91
N CYS A 59 -4.22 -17.43 -11.61
CA CYS A 59 -3.25 -17.76 -10.55
C CYS A 59 -3.93 -17.95 -9.19
N ASP A 60 -4.86 -17.05 -8.83
CA ASP A 60 -5.64 -17.17 -7.60
C ASP A 60 -6.41 -18.48 -7.52
N ARG A 61 -7.15 -18.84 -8.57
CA ARG A 61 -7.87 -20.10 -8.65
C ARG A 61 -6.97 -21.32 -8.56
N VAL A 62 -5.81 -21.30 -9.23
CA VAL A 62 -4.84 -22.38 -9.17
C VAL A 62 -4.31 -22.54 -7.74
N CYS A 63 -3.94 -21.45 -7.08
CA CYS A 63 -3.47 -21.51 -5.70
C CYS A 63 -4.51 -22.07 -4.73
N LEU A 64 -5.79 -21.73 -4.90
CA LEU A 64 -6.89 -22.25 -4.09
C LEU A 64 -7.18 -23.74 -4.35
N ASP A 65 -6.98 -24.20 -5.59
CA ASP A 65 -7.12 -25.62 -5.97
C ASP A 65 -5.91 -26.46 -5.52
N GLU A 66 -4.71 -25.87 -5.51
CA GLU A 66 -3.46 -26.53 -5.11
C GLU A 66 -3.44 -27.01 -3.67
N SER A 67 -4.00 -26.22 -2.75
CA SER A 67 -4.03 -26.57 -1.33
C SER A 67 -5.11 -25.81 -0.58
N SER A 68 -5.79 -26.50 0.33
CA SER A 68 -6.71 -25.86 1.28
C SER A 68 -6.01 -24.91 2.25
N ASP A 69 -4.69 -25.03 2.41
CA ASP A 69 -3.88 -24.16 3.27
C ASP A 69 -3.59 -22.81 2.60
N ASN A 70 -3.79 -22.69 1.29
CA ASN A 70 -3.63 -21.43 0.58
C ASN A 70 -4.84 -20.52 0.78
N MET A 71 -4.60 -19.21 0.87
CA MET A 71 -5.65 -18.20 1.02
C MET A 71 -5.96 -17.43 -0.27
N PHE A 72 -4.96 -17.14 -1.09
CA PHE A 72 -5.09 -16.51 -2.39
C PHE A 72 -3.80 -16.69 -3.20
N GLY A 73 -3.87 -16.39 -4.49
CA GLY A 73 -2.74 -16.33 -5.41
C GLY A 73 -2.61 -15.00 -6.11
N SER A 74 -1.39 -14.60 -6.46
CA SER A 74 -1.16 -13.41 -7.27
C SER A 74 0.06 -13.55 -8.19
N CYS A 75 0.04 -12.82 -9.30
CA CYS A 75 1.19 -12.77 -10.19
C CYS A 75 2.25 -11.79 -9.67
N GLY A 76 3.47 -12.28 -9.46
CA GLY A 76 4.63 -11.50 -9.08
C GLY A 76 5.87 -11.98 -9.83
N PHE A 77 6.71 -11.06 -10.31
CA PHE A 77 7.92 -11.40 -11.07
C PHE A 77 7.68 -12.40 -12.23
N LEU A 78 6.58 -12.21 -12.95
CA LEU A 78 6.14 -13.08 -14.07
C LEU A 78 5.80 -14.53 -13.67
N GLN A 79 5.68 -14.81 -12.38
CA GLN A 79 5.37 -16.12 -11.80
C GLN A 79 4.12 -16.03 -10.93
N CYS A 80 3.46 -17.17 -10.70
CA CYS A 80 2.31 -17.25 -9.80
C CYS A 80 2.80 -17.59 -8.38
N TRP A 81 2.42 -16.76 -7.42
CA TRP A 81 2.76 -16.91 -6.01
C TRP A 81 1.49 -17.15 -5.20
N CYS A 82 1.52 -18.18 -4.37
CA CYS A 82 0.44 -18.55 -3.47
C CYS A 82 0.79 -18.13 -2.05
N GLN A 83 -0.19 -17.52 -1.37
CA GLN A 83 -0.04 -17.12 0.01
C GLN A 83 -0.70 -18.15 0.94
N ILE A 84 0.03 -18.61 1.95
CA ILE A 84 -0.45 -19.60 2.92
C ILE A 84 -1.19 -18.91 4.06
N LYS A 85 -2.29 -19.52 4.53
CA LYS A 85 -3.01 -19.13 5.74
C LYS A 85 -2.07 -19.16 6.95
N GLN A 86 -2.01 -18.04 7.67
CA GLN A 86 -1.38 -18.01 9.01
C GLN A 86 -2.26 -18.82 9.96
N MET A 87 -1.87 -20.06 10.25
CA MET A 87 -2.47 -20.86 11.32
C MET A 87 -1.96 -20.29 12.66
N HIS A 88 -2.78 -19.48 13.33
CA HIS A 88 -2.53 -19.13 14.73
C HIS A 88 -2.75 -20.39 15.57
N ILE A 89 -1.65 -20.98 16.06
CA ILE A 89 -1.64 -22.07 17.05
C ILE A 89 -1.79 -21.46 18.44
#